data_AF-A0A7C7YH98-F1
#
_entry.id   AF-A0A7C7YH98-F1
#
_cell.length_a   1.000
_cell.length_b   1.000
_cell.length_c   1.000
_cell.angle_alpha   90.00
_cell.angle_beta   90.00
_cell.angle_gamma   90.00
#
_symmetry.space_group_name_H-M   'P 1'
#
loop_
_entity.id
_entity.type
_entity.pdbx_description
1 polymer ?
#
loop_
_entity_poly.entity_id
_entity_poly.type
_entity_poly.pdbx_seq_one_letter_code
_entity_poly.pdbx_strand_id
1 'polypeptide(L)'
;MSKLIDLNLRPDEATLRQFGWIALGGFGFLATIAWFELLIFGFGLGPWRPWVAGFFALLAALAVLFSIVYPKANLPIYVGLSVVAYPIGLVLANLIMGVLFYLLVTPVGLFFKLTGRDSLRRRFEPEAATYWEQSKRDRPLESYFKQF
;
A
#
# COMPACT_ATOMS: atom_id res chain seq x y z
N MET A 1 -14.75 -9.49 11.15
CA MET A 1 -14.76 -8.21 10.41
C MET A 1 -13.42 -8.06 9.72
N SER A 2 -13.40 -7.98 8.39
CA SER A 2 -12.17 -8.05 7.58
C SER A 2 -11.25 -6.86 7.85
N LYS A 3 -10.12 -7.09 8.54
CA LYS A 3 -9.04 -6.13 8.76
C LYS A 3 -8.21 -6.04 7.47
N LEU A 4 -8.65 -5.24 6.51
CA LEU A 4 -7.85 -5.06 5.28
C LEU A 4 -6.64 -4.14 5.50
N ILE A 5 -6.68 -3.27 6.51
CA ILE A 5 -5.55 -2.42 6.94
C ILE A 5 -5.66 -2.19 8.45
N ASP A 6 -4.76 -2.76 9.26
CA ASP A 6 -4.70 -2.48 10.70
C ASP A 6 -4.00 -1.13 10.92
N LEU A 7 -4.80 -0.10 11.19
CA LEU A 7 -4.28 1.22 11.56
C LEU A 7 -3.75 1.14 13.00
N ASN A 8 -2.43 1.17 13.17
CA ASN A 8 -1.81 1.11 14.49
C ASN A 8 -1.95 2.45 15.23
N LEU A 9 -3.08 2.65 15.92
CA LEU A 9 -3.39 3.87 16.68
C LEU A 9 -2.64 3.97 18.03
N ARG A 10 -1.92 2.91 18.43
CA ARG A 10 -1.12 2.85 19.65
C ARG A 10 0.26 2.26 19.32
N PRO A 11 1.07 2.98 18.53
CA PRO A 11 2.39 2.51 18.14
C PRO A 11 3.30 2.36 19.37
N ASP A 12 4.23 1.41 19.28
CA ASP A 12 5.31 1.27 20.25
C ASP A 12 6.28 2.46 20.17
N GLU A 13 7.03 2.72 21.26
CA GLU A 13 7.95 3.86 21.34
C GLU A 13 9.04 3.79 20.26
N ALA A 14 9.46 2.59 19.86
CA ALA A 14 10.41 2.39 18.76
C ALA A 14 9.86 2.89 17.42
N THR A 15 8.57 2.66 17.14
CA THR A 15 7.90 3.10 15.91
C THR A 15 7.75 4.61 15.86
N LEU A 16 7.44 5.25 17.00
CA LEU A 16 7.39 6.71 17.10
C LEU A 16 8.76 7.35 16.86
N ARG A 17 9.84 6.68 17.29
CA ARG A 17 11.21 7.14 17.03
C ARG A 17 11.58 7.04 15.55
N GLN A 18 11.23 5.92 14.90
CA GLN A 18 11.41 5.74 13.45
C GLN A 18 10.63 6.78 12.66
N PHE A 19 9.40 7.10 13.08
CA PHE A 19 8.60 8.14 12.46
C PHE A 19 9.30 9.49 12.47
N GLY A 20 10.02 9.87 13.55
CA GLY A 20 10.79 11.11 13.57
C GLY A 20 11.86 11.21 12.46
N TRP A 21 12.54 10.10 12.16
CA TRP A 21 13.51 10.04 11.05
C TRP A 21 12.83 10.08 9.68
N ILE A 22 11.70 9.39 9.53
CA ILE A 22 10.90 9.44 8.30
C ILE A 22 10.35 10.85 8.08
N ALA A 23 9.90 11.51 9.14
CA ALA A 23 9.42 12.89 9.12
C ALA A 23 10.53 13.87 8.77
N LEU A 24 11.77 13.68 9.26
CA LEU A 24 12.92 14.47 8.80
C LEU A 24 13.12 14.33 7.30
N GLY A 25 13.07 13.11 6.78
CA GLY A 25 13.18 12.87 5.34
C GLY A 25 12.04 13.53 4.56
N GLY A 26 10.80 13.30 4.98
CA GLY A 26 9.61 13.82 4.31
C GLY A 26 9.50 15.34 4.36
N PHE A 27 9.52 15.94 5.55
CA PHE A 27 9.44 17.39 5.72
C PHE A 27 10.70 18.11 5.25
N GLY A 28 11.88 17.51 5.41
CA GLY A 28 13.13 18.03 4.85
C GLY A 28 13.09 18.07 3.33
N PHE A 29 12.60 17.00 2.69
CA PHE A 29 12.40 16.98 1.24
C PHE A 29 11.38 18.03 0.79
N LEU A 30 10.25 18.17 1.48
CA LEU A 30 9.27 19.23 1.21
C LEU A 30 9.86 20.64 1.37
N ALA A 31 10.71 20.87 2.39
CA ALA A 31 11.41 22.13 2.60
C ALA A 31 12.38 22.42 1.44
N THR A 32 13.11 21.41 0.94
CA THR A 32 13.98 21.59 -0.23
C THR A 32 13.18 21.88 -1.50
N ILE A 33 12.06 21.19 -1.74
CA ILE A 33 11.20 21.45 -2.90
C ILE A 33 10.62 22.87 -2.84
N ALA A 34 10.19 23.33 -1.66
CA ALA A 34 9.71 24.70 -1.46
C ALA A 34 10.83 25.73 -1.67
N TRP A 35 12.06 25.43 -1.22
CA TRP A 35 13.21 26.31 -1.40
C TRP A 35 13.63 26.47 -2.87
N PHE A 36 13.63 25.36 -3.62
CA PHE A 36 13.99 25.34 -5.04
C PHE A 36 12.80 25.64 -5.98
N GLU A 37 11.62 25.96 -5.43
CA GLU A 37 10.39 26.23 -6.19
C GLU A 37 10.08 25.15 -7.24
N LEU A 38 10.30 23.90 -6.87
CA LEU A 38 10.08 22.75 -7.74
C LEU A 38 8.65 22.19 -7.58
N LEU A 39 8.15 21.53 -8.63
CA LEU A 39 6.85 20.85 -8.66
C LEU A 39 5.67 21.77 -8.29
N ILE A 40 5.02 21.52 -7.16
CA ILE A 40 3.81 22.22 -6.68
C ILE A 40 4.10 23.70 -6.40
N PHE A 41 5.35 24.05 -6.09
CA PHE A 41 5.78 25.41 -5.80
C PHE A 41 6.38 26.13 -7.02
N GLY A 42 6.33 25.53 -8.21
CA GLY A 42 6.80 26.13 -9.47
C GLY A 42 5.98 27.32 -9.96
N PHE A 43 4.82 27.58 -9.35
CA PHE A 43 4.03 28.79 -9.61
C PHE A 43 4.64 30.08 -9.02
N GLY A 44 5.76 29.96 -8.29
CA GLY A 44 6.47 31.08 -7.67
C GLY A 44 5.91 31.37 -6.28
N LEU A 45 6.68 31.05 -5.24
CA LEU A 45 6.32 31.35 -3.85
C LEU A 45 6.60 32.83 -3.50
N GLY A 46 7.36 33.54 -4.34
CA GLY A 46 7.67 34.95 -4.16
C GLY A 46 8.31 35.24 -2.80
N PRO A 47 7.96 36.35 -2.12
CA PRO A 47 8.56 36.71 -0.82
C PRO A 47 8.18 35.76 0.32
N TRP A 48 7.20 34.86 0.12
CA TRP A 48 6.79 33.87 1.11
C TRP A 48 7.65 32.60 1.11
N ARG A 49 8.53 32.44 0.11
CA ARG A 49 9.43 31.30 -0.02
C ARG A 49 10.23 30.95 1.25
N PRO A 50 10.96 31.89 1.90
CA PRO A 50 11.71 31.57 3.11
C PRO A 50 10.81 31.23 4.29
N TRP A 51 9.61 31.79 4.36
CA TRP A 51 8.64 31.50 5.42
C TRP A 51 8.08 30.10 5.29
N VAL A 52 7.71 29.68 4.08
CA VAL A 52 7.17 28.33 3.81
C VAL A 52 8.26 27.27 3.98
N ALA A 53 9.45 27.49 3.42
CA ALA A 53 10.57 26.57 3.59
C ALA A 53 11.03 26.50 5.05
N GLY A 54 11.10 27.64 5.74
CA GLY A 54 11.43 27.72 7.16
C GLY A 54 10.42 27.02 8.06
N PHE A 55 9.12 27.11 7.73
CA PHE A 55 8.07 26.40 8.44
C PHE A 55 8.22 24.88 8.32
N PHE A 56 8.44 24.34 7.11
CA PHE A 56 8.67 22.91 6.92
C PHE A 56 9.98 22.42 7.56
N ALA A 57 11.04 23.23 7.50
CA ALA A 57 12.31 22.92 8.17
C ALA A 57 12.16 22.90 9.70
N LEU A 58 11.38 23.84 10.26
CA LEU A 58 11.07 23.87 11.68
C LEU A 58 10.27 22.63 12.11
N LEU A 59 9.26 22.23 11.31
CA LEU A 59 8.49 21.01 11.58
C LEU A 59 9.38 19.75 11.51
N ALA A 60 10.31 19.68 10.55
CA ALA A 60 11.29 18.60 10.48
C ALA A 60 12.17 18.56 11.74
N ALA A 61 12.69 19.71 12.17
CA ALA A 61 13.53 19.81 13.36
C ALA A 61 12.77 19.44 14.65
N LEU A 62 11.54 19.91 14.80
CA LEU A 62 10.68 19.60 15.95
C LEU A 62 10.29 18.11 15.98
N ALA A 63 9.97 17.51 14.84
CA ALA A 63 9.65 16.08 14.76
C ALA A 63 10.82 15.19 15.22
N VAL A 64 12.05 15.57 14.88
CA VAL A 64 13.28 14.88 15.32
C VAL A 64 13.56 15.13 16.78
N LEU A 65 13.43 16.38 17.24
CA LEU A 65 13.65 16.74 18.63
C LEU A 65 12.71 15.96 19.54
N PHE A 66 11.42 15.90 19.21
CA PHE A 66 10.45 15.11 19.96
C PHE A 66 10.68 13.61 19.83
N SER A 67 11.18 13.12 18.70
CA SER A 67 11.57 11.71 18.54
C SER A 67 12.71 11.28 19.47
N ILE A 68 13.67 12.18 19.73
CA ILE A 68 14.84 11.90 20.58
C ILE A 68 14.52 12.13 22.06
N VAL A 69 13.82 13.21 22.40
CA VAL A 69 13.61 13.63 23.80
C VAL A 69 12.37 12.99 24.43
N TYR A 70 11.26 12.92 23.70
CA TYR A 70 10.01 12.36 24.23
C TYR A 70 9.11 11.83 23.10
N PRO A 71 9.31 10.57 22.66
CA PRO A 71 8.66 10.03 21.46
C PRO A 71 7.13 10.04 21.54
N LYS A 72 6.55 9.98 22.75
CA LYS A 72 5.11 10.06 23.00
C LYS A 72 4.48 11.40 22.58
N ALA A 73 5.25 12.50 22.50
CA ALA A 73 4.74 13.78 21.99
C ALA A 73 4.41 13.73 20.48
N ASN A 74 5.04 12.83 19.72
CA ASN A 74 4.76 12.65 18.28
C ASN A 74 3.52 11.79 18.02
N LEU A 75 2.91 11.19 19.04
CA LEU A 75 1.73 10.35 18.91
C LEU A 75 0.55 11.02 18.17
N PRO A 76 0.08 12.23 18.53
CA PRO A 76 -1.03 12.87 17.83
C PRO A 76 -0.72 13.17 16.37
N ILE A 77 0.52 13.57 16.07
CA ILE A 77 0.99 13.83 14.70
C ILE A 77 1.00 12.54 13.89
N TYR A 78 1.57 11.47 14.46
CA TYR A 78 1.61 10.15 13.84
C TYR A 78 0.20 9.63 13.55
N VAL A 79 -0.72 9.71 14.52
CA VAL A 79 -2.10 9.25 14.35
C VAL A 79 -2.81 10.08 13.29
N GLY A 80 -2.71 11.41 13.33
CA GLY A 80 -3.32 12.29 12.34
C GLY A 80 -2.85 12.00 10.92
N LEU A 81 -1.54 11.91 10.72
CA LEU A 81 -0.95 11.54 9.42
C LEU A 81 -1.34 10.13 8.98
N SER A 82 -1.38 9.17 9.90
CA SER A 82 -1.76 7.79 9.60
C SER A 82 -3.23 7.70 9.14
N VAL A 83 -4.13 8.45 9.78
CA VAL A 83 -5.54 8.52 9.38
C VAL A 83 -5.68 9.15 7.99
N VAL A 84 -4.93 10.21 7.69
CA VAL A 84 -4.93 10.84 6.36
C VAL A 84 -4.31 9.93 5.29
N ALA A 85 -3.29 9.16 5.65
CA ALA A 85 -2.63 8.21 4.74
C ALA A 85 -3.44 6.94 4.49
N TYR A 86 -4.37 6.57 5.37
CA TYR A 86 -5.22 5.39 5.23
C TYR A 86 -5.93 5.27 3.87
N PRO A 87 -6.69 6.28 3.38
CA PRO A 87 -7.36 6.18 2.07
C PRO A 87 -6.35 6.04 0.93
N ILE A 88 -5.17 6.65 1.04
CA ILE A 88 -4.09 6.50 0.05
C ILE A 88 -3.62 5.04 0.02
N GLY A 89 -3.42 4.43 1.19
CA GLY A 89 -3.06 3.02 1.31
C GLY A 89 -4.10 2.09 0.68
N LEU A 90 -5.39 2.38 0.88
CA LEU A 90 -6.48 1.62 0.25
C LEU A 90 -6.43 1.71 -1.28
N VAL A 91 -6.31 2.93 -1.83
CA VAL A 91 -6.21 3.13 -3.29
C VAL A 91 -4.98 2.44 -3.83
N LEU A 92 -3.83 2.56 -3.15
CA LEU A 92 -2.59 1.93 -3.57
C LEU A 92 -2.68 0.40 -3.56
N ALA A 93 -3.28 -0.20 -2.54
CA ALA A 93 -3.48 -1.65 -2.48
C ALA A 93 -4.35 -2.15 -3.65
N ASN A 94 -5.44 -1.45 -3.94
CA ASN A 94 -6.30 -1.76 -5.09
C ASN A 94 -5.55 -1.56 -6.42
N LEU A 95 -4.76 -0.50 -6.54
CA LEU A 95 -3.96 -0.22 -7.72
C LEU A 95 -2.91 -1.31 -7.97
N ILE A 96 -2.17 -1.71 -6.93
CA ILE A 96 -1.17 -2.78 -7.03
C ILE A 96 -1.84 -4.09 -7.46
N MET A 97 -2.96 -4.46 -6.84
CA MET A 97 -3.71 -5.66 -7.24
C MET A 97 -4.21 -5.57 -8.68
N GLY A 98 -4.72 -4.41 -9.10
CA GLY A 98 -5.13 -4.16 -10.48
C GLY A 98 -3.96 -4.31 -11.45
N VAL A 99 -2.82 -3.69 -11.16
CA VAL A 99 -1.61 -3.75 -11.98
C VAL A 99 -1.11 -5.20 -12.09
N LEU A 100 -1.02 -5.94 -10.99
CA LEU A 100 -0.62 -7.35 -11.01
C LEU A 100 -1.60 -8.19 -11.85
N PHE A 101 -2.91 -7.97 -11.70
CA PHE A 101 -3.91 -8.68 -12.47
C PHE A 101 -3.80 -8.38 -13.98
N TYR A 102 -3.65 -7.12 -14.36
CA TYR A 102 -3.60 -6.73 -15.77
C TYR A 102 -2.25 -6.98 -16.44
N LEU A 103 -1.14 -6.96 -15.69
CA LEU A 103 0.20 -7.18 -16.26
C LEU A 103 0.71 -8.63 -16.15
N LEU A 104 0.19 -9.43 -15.21
CA LEU A 104 0.60 -10.82 -15.06
C LEU A 104 -0.51 -11.79 -15.44
N VAL A 105 -1.67 -11.69 -14.78
CA VAL A 105 -2.75 -12.68 -14.95
C VAL A 105 -3.40 -12.56 -16.33
N THR A 106 -3.72 -11.35 -16.75
CA THR A 106 -4.40 -11.07 -18.01
C THR A 106 -3.59 -11.50 -19.24
N PRO A 107 -2.29 -11.17 -19.38
CA PRO A 107 -1.52 -11.63 -20.54
C PRO A 107 -1.32 -13.15 -20.56
N VAL A 108 -1.19 -13.80 -19.40
CA VAL A 108 -1.16 -15.27 -19.33
C VAL A 108 -2.49 -15.87 -19.82
N GLY A 109 -3.61 -15.31 -19.40
CA GLY A 109 -4.93 -15.72 -19.89
C GLY A 109 -5.13 -15.46 -21.38
N LEU A 110 -4.66 -14.31 -21.88
CA LEU A 110 -4.69 -13.97 -23.29
C LEU A 110 -3.80 -14.91 -24.12
N PHE A 111 -2.61 -15.25 -23.61
CA PHE A 111 -1.72 -16.22 -24.22
C PHE A 111 -2.40 -17.59 -24.34
N PHE A 112 -3.03 -18.11 -23.28
CA PHE A 112 -3.80 -19.36 -23.36
C PHE A 112 -4.96 -19.28 -24.35
N LYS A 113 -5.64 -18.13 -24.44
CA LYS A 113 -6.70 -17.90 -25.43
C LYS A 113 -6.16 -17.95 -26.86
N LEU A 114 -5.00 -17.33 -27.12
CA LEU A 114 -4.34 -17.30 -28.44
C LEU A 114 -3.77 -18.67 -28.84
N THR A 115 -3.18 -19.42 -27.91
CA THR A 115 -2.68 -20.78 -28.14
C THR A 115 -3.82 -21.82 -28.21
N GLY A 116 -5.07 -21.42 -28.01
CA GLY A 116 -6.24 -22.31 -28.04
C GLY A 116 -6.30 -23.30 -26.87
N ARG A 117 -5.51 -23.08 -25.82
CA ARG A 117 -5.41 -23.96 -24.65
C ARG A 117 -6.51 -23.62 -23.66
N ASP A 118 -7.57 -24.41 -23.67
CA ASP A 118 -8.66 -24.30 -22.70
C ASP A 118 -8.43 -25.23 -21.50
N SER A 119 -7.53 -24.84 -20.59
CA SER A 119 -7.19 -25.62 -19.40
C SER A 119 -8.35 -25.74 -18.40
N LEU A 120 -9.39 -24.92 -18.56
CA LEU A 120 -10.53 -24.86 -17.64
C LEU A 120 -11.82 -25.37 -18.29
N ARG A 121 -11.73 -25.96 -19.51
CA ARG A 121 -12.85 -26.53 -20.27
C ARG A 121 -14.08 -25.62 -20.26
N ARG A 122 -13.85 -24.32 -20.48
CA ARG A 122 -14.90 -23.29 -20.44
C ARG A 122 -15.68 -23.20 -21.74
N ARG A 123 -15.19 -23.82 -22.82
CA ARG A 123 -15.92 -23.91 -24.09
C ARG A 123 -17.21 -24.69 -23.89
N PHE A 124 -18.30 -24.14 -24.43
CA PHE A 124 -19.60 -24.79 -24.42
C PHE A 124 -19.60 -25.96 -25.41
N GLU A 125 -19.89 -27.15 -24.92
CA GLU A 125 -20.03 -28.39 -25.67
C GLU A 125 -21.54 -28.75 -25.77
N PRO A 126 -22.23 -28.37 -26.86
CA PRO A 126 -23.67 -28.57 -27.00
C PRO A 126 -24.09 -30.05 -27.11
N GLU A 127 -23.17 -30.93 -27.50
CA GLU A 127 -23.40 -32.37 -27.63
C GLU A 127 -23.08 -33.14 -26.33
N ALA A 128 -22.55 -32.46 -25.30
CA ALA A 128 -22.22 -33.11 -24.04
C ALA A 128 -23.49 -33.44 -23.25
N ALA A 129 -23.71 -34.72 -22.96
CA ALA A 129 -24.81 -35.18 -22.11
C ALA A 129 -24.71 -34.63 -20.67
N THR A 130 -23.50 -34.33 -20.20
CA THR A 130 -23.24 -33.69 -18.91
C THR A 130 -21.80 -33.14 -18.83
N TYR A 131 -21.62 -32.02 -18.12
CA TYR A 131 -20.30 -31.44 -17.80
C TYR A 131 -19.68 -32.01 -16.51
N TRP A 132 -20.32 -33.01 -15.88
CA TRP A 132 -19.79 -33.64 -14.68
C TRP A 132 -18.47 -34.36 -14.98
N GLU A 133 -17.38 -33.89 -14.39
CA GLU A 133 -16.12 -34.62 -14.35
C GLU A 133 -16.11 -35.61 -13.19
N GLN A 134 -15.72 -36.86 -13.47
CA GLN A 134 -15.46 -37.83 -12.41
C GLN A 134 -14.29 -37.35 -11.55
N SER A 135 -14.53 -37.23 -10.25
CA SER A 135 -13.50 -36.89 -9.28
C SER A 135 -12.33 -37.87 -9.39
N LYS A 136 -11.12 -37.36 -9.65
CA LYS A 136 -9.89 -38.17 -9.60
C LYS A 136 -9.53 -38.44 -8.13
N ARG A 137 -10.09 -39.52 -7.58
CA ARG A 137 -9.51 -40.49 -6.61
C ARG A 137 -10.47 -40.89 -5.50
N ASP A 138 -10.47 -42.19 -5.22
CA ASP A 138 -10.62 -42.77 -3.90
C ASP A 138 -9.55 -42.17 -2.97
N ARG A 139 -9.90 -41.10 -2.25
CA ARG A 139 -9.09 -40.68 -1.11
C ARG A 139 -9.63 -41.41 0.12
N PRO A 140 -8.80 -42.16 0.86
CA PRO A 140 -9.23 -42.77 2.11
C PRO A 140 -9.70 -41.66 3.05
N LEU A 141 -10.81 -41.90 3.76
CA LEU A 141 -11.46 -40.94 4.66
C LEU A 141 -10.46 -40.33 5.67
N GLU A 142 -9.48 -41.13 6.08
CA GLU A 142 -8.38 -40.76 6.98
C GLU A 142 -7.54 -39.57 6.48
N SER A 143 -7.48 -39.34 5.17
CA SER A 143 -6.74 -38.21 4.57
C SER A 143 -7.34 -36.86 4.93
N TYR A 144 -8.63 -36.79 5.27
CA TYR A 144 -9.28 -35.53 5.68
C TYR A 144 -8.91 -35.12 7.11
N PHE A 145 -8.51 -36.07 7.95
CA PHE A 145 -8.17 -35.81 9.35
C PHE A 145 -6.71 -35.36 9.57
N LYS A 146 -5.87 -35.33 8.52
CA LYS A 146 -4.44 -34.99 8.59
C LYS A 146 -4.10 -33.62 7.98
N GLN A 147 -5.05 -32.69 7.98
CA GLN A 147 -4.93 -31.43 7.22
C GLN A 147 -4.21 -30.30 7.97
N PHE A 148 -3.73 -30.54 9.20
CA PHE A 148 -2.96 -29.60 10.01
C PHE A 148 -1.76 -30.28 10.65
#